data_AF-A0A831SQ15-F1
#
_entry.id   AF-A0A831SQ15-F1
#
_cell.length_a   1.000
_cell.length_b   1.000
_cell.length_c   1.000
_cell.angle_alpha   90.00
_cell.angle_beta   90.00
_cell.angle_gamma   90.00
#
_symmetry.space_group_name_H-M   'P 1'
#
loop_
_entity.id
_entity.type
_entity.pdbx_description
1 polymer ?
#
loop_
_entity_poly.entity_id
_entity_poly.type
_entity_poly.pdbx_seq_one_letter_code
_entity_poly.pdbx_strand_id
1 'polypeptide(L)' 'MEKTAYIILIIVTIAWIIAWIIGMFENVWLGIIGLVTIIGLGLLFIKALTDRLASKEDDKYSREVEK' A
#
# COMPACT_ATOMS: atom_id res chain seq x y z
N MET A 1 5.60 -11.11 -4.47
CA MET A 1 4.36 -10.31 -4.47
C MET A 1 4.57 -8.93 -3.86
N GLU A 2 5.37 -8.82 -2.80
CA GLU A 2 5.67 -7.53 -2.15
C GLU A 2 6.29 -6.50 -3.09
N LYS A 3 7.31 -6.88 -3.88
CA LYS A 3 7.97 -5.97 -4.84
C LYS A 3 6.99 -5.36 -5.85
N THR A 4 6.10 -6.18 -6.41
CA THR A 4 5.08 -5.71 -7.38
C THR A 4 4.09 -4.76 -6.72
N ALA A 5 3.67 -5.06 -5.51
CA ALA A 5 2.79 -4.20 -4.71
C ALA A 5 3.42 -2.84 -4.40
N TYR A 6 4.68 -2.82 -3.97
CA TYR A 6 5.42 -1.57 -3.73
C TYR A 6 5.60 -0.74 -5.02
N ILE A 7 5.87 -1.39 -6.16
CA ILE A 7 5.98 -0.72 -7.46
C ILE A 7 4.64 -0.06 -7.84
N ILE A 8 3.52 -0.76 -7.68
CA ILE A 8 2.18 -0.20 -7.96
C ILE A 8 1.90 1.00 -7.06
N LEU A 9 2.22 0.90 -5.76
CA LEU A 9 2.03 1.99 -4.80
C LEU A 9 2.85 3.24 -5.15
N ILE A 10 4.10 3.05 -5.58
CA ILE A 10 4.96 4.12 -6.05
C ILE A 10 4.37 4.79 -7.30
N ILE A 11 3.90 4.02 -8.28
CA ILE A 11 3.29 4.57 -9.50
C ILE A 11 2.06 5.41 -9.16
N VAL A 12 1.18 4.91 -8.29
CA VAL A 12 -0.02 5.64 -7.84
C VAL A 12 0.37 6.94 -7.13
N THR A 13 1.38 6.89 -6.27
CA THR A 13 1.87 8.07 -5.54
C THR A 13 2.44 9.12 -6.49
N ILE A 14 3.25 8.71 -7.47
CA ILE A 14 3.83 9.61 -8.48
C ILE A 14 2.72 10.22 -9.35
N ALA A 15 1.75 9.42 -9.81
CA ALA A 15 0.62 9.90 -10.60
C ALA A 15 -0.20 10.95 -9.84
N TRP A 16 -0.40 10.76 -8.52
CA TRP A 16 -1.10 11.73 -7.69
C TRP A 16 -0.34 13.04 -7.54
N ILE A 17 0.98 12.97 -7.32
CA ILE A 17 1.85 14.17 -7.25
C ILE A 17 1.80 14.94 -8.57
N ILE A 18 1.85 14.25 -9.71
CA ILE A 18 1.74 14.86 -11.04
C ILE A 18 0.38 15.54 -11.21
N ALA A 19 -0.72 14.87 -10.86
CA ALA A 19 -2.07 15.46 -10.90
C ALA A 19 -2.16 16.72 -10.04
N TRP A 20 -1.48 16.75 -8.89
CA TRP A 20 -1.41 17.92 -8.03
C TRP A 20 -0.63 19.08 -8.65
N ILE A 21 0.51 18.80 -9.29
CA ILE A 21 1.34 19.82 -9.98
C ILE A 21 0.63 20.44 -11.19
N ILE A 22 -0.15 19.66 -11.93
CA ILE A 22 -0.90 20.14 -13.11
C ILE A 22 -2.10 21.02 -12.69
N GLY A 23 -2.34 21.20 -11.38
CA GLY A 23 -3.42 22.04 -10.88
C GLY A 23 -4.79 21.38 -11.02
N MET A 24 -4.83 20.04 -11.11
CA MET A 24 -6.08 19.27 -11.20
C MET A 24 -6.96 19.44 -9.94
N PHE A 25 -6.40 19.97 -8.86
CA PHE A 25 -7.12 20.31 -7.64
C PHE A 25 -7.17 21.83 -7.47
N GLU A 26 -8.37 22.41 -7.52
CA GLU A 26 -8.58 23.84 -7.28
C GLU A 26 -8.28 24.24 -5.82
N ASN A 27 -8.34 23.29 -4.89
CA ASN A 27 -8.11 23.50 -3.47
C ASN A 27 -6.89 22.71 -2.97
N VAL A 28 -5.93 23.43 -2.39
CA VAL A 28 -4.74 22.84 -1.72
C VAL A 28 -5.15 21.83 -0.65
N TRP A 29 -6.24 22.10 0.08
CA TRP A 29 -6.80 21.19 1.09
C TRP A 29 -7.19 19.82 0.52
N LEU A 30 -7.74 19.76 -0.70
CA LEU A 30 -8.09 18.49 -1.37
C LEU A 30 -6.82 17.71 -1.73
N GLY A 31 -5.76 18.41 -2.14
CA GLY A 31 -4.45 17.79 -2.37
C GLY A 31 -3.87 17.15 -1.11
N ILE A 32 -3.92 17.85 0.03
CA ILE A 32 -3.43 17.37 1.32
C ILE A 32 -4.22 16.14 1.80
N ILE A 33 -5.56 16.20 1.75
CA ILE A 33 -6.43 15.07 2.11
C ILE A 33 -6.12 13.85 1.22
N GLY A 34 -5.92 14.09 -0.07
CA GLY A 34 -5.51 13.05 -1.02
C GLY A 34 -4.19 12.37 -0.64
N LEU A 35 -3.17 13.16 -0.29
CA LEU A 35 -1.88 12.64 0.16
C LEU A 35 -1.99 11.81 1.43
N VAL A 36 -2.72 12.30 2.44
CA VAL A 36 -2.97 11.56 3.68
C VAL A 36 -3.69 10.24 3.39
N THR A 37 -4.66 10.26 2.47
CA THR A 37 -5.42 9.07 2.07
C THR A 37 -4.54 8.06 1.36
N ILE A 38 -3.66 8.48 0.45
CA ILE A 38 -2.71 7.58 -0.24
C ILE A 38 -1.73 6.95 0.74
N ILE A 39 -1.21 7.72 1.70
CA ILE A 39 -0.31 7.18 2.74
C ILE A 39 -1.07 6.17 3.60
N GLY A 40 -2.29 6.50 4.04
CA GLY A 40 -3.13 5.61 4.84
C GLY A 40 -3.46 4.30 4.12
N LEU A 41 -3.92 4.39 2.86
CA LEU A 41 -4.17 3.23 2.01
C LEU A 41 -2.89 2.44 1.74
N GLY A 42 -1.76 3.12 1.54
CA GLY A 42 -0.47 2.48 1.34
C GLY A 42 -0.06 1.62 2.52
N LEU A 43 -0.15 2.17 3.74
CA LEU A 43 0.15 1.44 4.97
C LEU A 43 -0.78 0.24 5.16
N LEU A 44 -2.09 0.42 4.93
CA LEU A 44 -3.08 -0.67 5.03
C LEU A 44 -2.81 -1.77 4.00
N PHE A 45 -2.46 -1.39 2.78
CA PHE A 45 -2.17 -2.34 1.70
C PHE A 45 -0.90 -3.15 1.99
N ILE A 46 0.16 -2.49 2.48
CA ILE A 46 1.39 -3.17 2.91
C ILE A 46 1.07 -4.14 4.04
N LYS A 47 0.36 -3.67 5.08
CA LYS A 47 -0.05 -4.52 6.21
C LYS A 47 -0.81 -5.76 5.74
N ALA A 48 -1.82 -5.59 4.89
CA ALA A 48 -2.63 -6.70 4.37
C ALA A 48 -1.81 -7.72 3.56
N LEU A 49 -0.81 -7.26 2.79
CA LEU A 49 0.13 -8.13 2.08
C LEU A 49 1.05 -8.89 3.02
N THR A 50 1.60 -8.21 4.03
CA THR A 50 2.46 -8.80 5.06
C THR A 50 1.69 -9.84 5.86
N ASP A 51 0.49 -9.53 6.35
CA ASP A 51 -0.38 -10.49 7.07
C ASP A 51 -0.68 -11.73 6.21
N ARG A 52 -0.94 -11.55 4.90
CA ARG A 52 -1.19 -12.66 3.99
C ARG A 52 0.04 -13.53 3.74
N LEU A 53 1.25 -12.95 3.78
CA LEU A 53 2.50 -13.68 3.61
C LEU A 53 2.92 -14.41 4.88
N ALA A 54 2.83 -13.75 6.04
CA ALA A 54 3.08 -14.35 7.34
C ALA A 54 2.16 -15.55 7.59
N SER A 55 0.87 -15.44 7.22
CA SER A 55 -0.07 -16.58 7.28
C SER A 55 0.34 -17.77 6.41
N LYS A 56 1.04 -17.58 5.30
CA LYS A 56 1.57 -18.67 4.47
C LYS A 56 2.87 -19.27 5.03
N GLU A 57 3.63 -18.50 5.79
CA GLU A 57 4.89 -18.92 6.40
C GLU A 57 4.64 -19.72 7.69
N ASP A 58 3.66 -19.33 8.50
CA ASP A 58 3.23 -20.07 9.69
C ASP A 58 2.62 -21.45 9.35
N ASP A 59 1.89 -21.56 8.24
CA ASP A 59 1.33 -22.83 7.76
C ASP A 59 2.40 -23.89 7.43
N LYS A 60 3.64 -23.44 7.15
CA LYS A 60 4.77 -24.33 6.88
C LYS A 60 5.37 -24.93 8.16
N TYR A 61 5.30 -24.21 9.29
CA TYR A 61 5.77 -24.68 10.60
C TYR A 61 4.70 -25.46 11.38
N SER A 62 3.41 -25.27 11.08
CA SER A 62 2.33 -26.05 11.68
C SER A 62 2.26 -27.51 11.20
N ARG A 63 3.06 -27.93 10.21
CA ARG A 63 3.10 -29.32 9.74
C ARG A 63 4.01 -30.23 10.56
N GLU A 64 4.77 -29.71 11.51
CA GLU A 64 5.72 -30.50 12.32
C GLU A 64 5.28 -30.72 13.77
N VAL A 65 4.10 -30.23 14.16
CA VAL A 65 3.54 -30.46 15.49
C VAL A 65 2.04 -30.74 15.39
N GLU A 66 1.66 -32.01 15.23
CA GLU A 66 0.91 -32.77 16.24
C GLU A 66 0.57 -34.20 15.74
N LYS A 67 1.18 -35.19 16.43
CA LYS A 67 1.00 -36.66 16.44
C LYS A 67 1.71 -37.53 15.40
#